data_AF-A0A7J2TII9-F1
#
_entry.id   AF-A0A7J2TII9-F1
#
_cell.length_a   1.000
_cell.length_b   1.000
_cell.length_c   1.000
_cell.angle_alpha   90.00
_cell.angle_beta   90.00
_cell.angle_gamma   90.00
#
_symmetry.space_group_name_H-M   'P 1'
#
loop_
_entity.id
_entity.type
_entity.pdbx_description
1 polymer ?
#
loop_
_entity_poly.entity_id
_entity_poly.type
_entity_poly.pdbx_seq_one_letter_code
_entity_poly.pdbx_strand_id
1 'polypeptide(L)'
;MKEEIEKKIEENWEAILKAIDKLVWLEKSGSLDAIVGFISLIKIIQDSISDAVVDKTSEVLSNLGLISAKFTNDRAMMLFNALGDAICRCKKEPEPVGLIGLIKSLREKEVQKTLGMLINIARELGKQI
;
A
#
# COMPACT_ATOMS: atom_id res chain seq x y z
N MET A 1 0.51 -2.53 37.16
CA MET A 1 -0.29 -2.38 35.92
C MET A 1 -1.12 -1.09 35.91
N LYS A 2 -1.94 -0.81 36.94
CA LYS A 2 -2.68 0.47 37.04
C LYS A 2 -1.76 1.70 37.18
N GLU A 3 -0.81 1.65 38.12
CA GLU A 3 0.14 2.74 38.37
C GLU A 3 1.06 3.04 37.19
N GLU A 4 1.40 2.03 36.39
CA GLU A 4 2.28 2.17 35.23
C GLU A 4 1.55 2.78 34.02
N ILE A 5 0.25 2.52 33.91
CA ILE A 5 -0.63 3.16 32.93
C ILE A 5 -0.88 4.62 33.34
N GLU A 6 -1.17 4.88 34.62
CA GLU A 6 -1.35 6.24 35.15
C GLU A 6 -0.11 7.09 34.92
N LYS A 7 1.09 6.56 35.22
CA LYS A 7 2.34 7.28 34.99
C LYS A 7 2.59 7.59 33.51
N LYS A 8 2.30 6.64 32.61
CA LYS A 8 2.39 6.87 31.16
C LYS A 8 1.36 7.87 30.66
N ILE A 9 0.17 7.91 31.24
CA ILE A 9 -0.88 8.86 30.90
C ILE A 9 -0.48 10.27 31.36
N GLU A 10 0.08 10.42 32.56
CA GLU A 10 0.57 11.71 33.05
C GLU A 10 1.76 12.22 32.23
N GLU A 11 2.75 11.36 31.95
CA GLU A 11 3.92 11.72 31.15
C GLU A 11 3.55 12.11 29.70
N ASN A 12 2.43 11.61 29.17
CA ASN A 12 2.01 11.82 27.79
C ASN A 12 0.66 12.55 27.67
N TRP A 13 0.21 13.23 28.72
CA TRP A 13 -1.13 13.83 28.80
C TRP A 13 -1.42 14.79 27.63
N GLU A 14 -0.46 15.65 27.27
CA GLU A 14 -0.59 16.54 26.11
C GLU A 14 -0.68 15.80 24.77
N ALA A 15 0.07 14.70 24.62
CA ALA A 15 0.04 13.91 23.40
C ALA A 15 -1.30 13.18 23.25
N ILE A 16 -1.88 12.72 24.37
CA ILE A 16 -3.20 12.09 24.43
C ILE A 16 -4.29 13.11 24.09
N LEU A 17 -4.25 14.31 24.68
CA LEU A 17 -5.18 15.39 24.36
C LEU A 17 -5.12 15.78 22.88
N LYS A 18 -3.92 15.95 22.30
CA LYS A 18 -3.75 16.21 20.87
C LYS A 18 -4.25 15.07 19.98
N ALA A 19 -4.13 13.82 20.42
CA ALA A 19 -4.67 12.69 19.69
C ALA A 19 -6.21 12.68 19.71
N ILE A 20 -6.82 13.01 20.85
CA ILE A 20 -8.27 13.16 20.99
C ILE A 20 -8.76 14.32 20.13
N ASP A 21 -8.10 15.48 20.14
CA ASP A 21 -8.47 16.61 19.28
C ASP A 21 -8.42 16.27 17.79
N LYS A 22 -7.42 15.50 17.37
CA LYS A 22 -7.33 14.99 15.99
C LYS A 22 -8.44 14.00 15.66
N LEU A 23 -8.83 13.13 16.59
CA LEU A 23 -9.95 12.20 16.42
C LEU A 23 -11.28 12.93 16.32
N VAL A 24 -11.51 13.92 17.19
CA VAL A 24 -12.70 14.78 17.16
C VAL A 24 -12.74 15.61 15.87
N TRP A 25 -11.59 16.08 15.37
CA TRP A 25 -11.50 16.77 14.09
C TRP A 25 -11.78 15.82 12.90
N LEU A 26 -11.30 14.58 12.95
CA LEU A 26 -11.57 13.57 11.92
C LEU A 26 -13.05 13.17 11.89
N GLU A 27 -13.69 13.05 13.04
CA GLU A 27 -15.13 12.80 13.17
C GLU A 27 -15.94 13.99 12.63
N LYS A 28 -15.64 15.21 13.08
CA LYS A 28 -16.34 16.43 12.63
C LYS A 28 -16.16 16.75 11.14
N SER A 29 -15.05 16.31 10.55
CA SER A 29 -14.79 16.49 9.12
C SER A 29 -15.42 15.39 8.25
N GLY A 30 -16.05 14.37 8.83
CA GLY A 30 -16.55 13.20 8.11
C GLY A 30 -15.45 12.28 7.54
N SER A 31 -14.18 12.58 7.86
CA SER A 31 -13.02 11.81 7.38
C SER A 31 -12.86 10.47 8.10
N LEU A 32 -13.42 10.34 9.31
CA LEU A 32 -13.37 9.08 10.07
C LEU A 32 -14.11 7.96 9.32
N ASP A 33 -15.30 8.25 8.79
CA ASP A 33 -16.08 7.31 7.99
C ASP A 33 -15.37 6.97 6.67
N ALA A 34 -14.69 7.96 6.06
CA ALA A 34 -13.86 7.72 4.88
C ALA A 34 -12.67 6.80 5.17
N ILE A 35 -12.02 6.93 6.33
CA ILE A 35 -10.94 6.03 6.78
C ILE A 35 -11.48 4.63 7.06
N VAL A 36 -12.63 4.51 7.75
CA VAL A 36 -13.27 3.21 8.01
C VAL A 36 -13.70 2.54 6.71
N GLY A 37 -14.28 3.31 5.79
CA GLY A 37 -14.63 2.86 4.45
C GLY A 37 -13.42 2.42 3.65
N PHE A 38 -12.30 3.16 3.74
CA PHE A 38 -11.05 2.81 3.09
C PHE A 38 -10.41 1.54 3.67
N ILE A 39 -10.41 1.37 4.98
CA ILE A 39 -9.97 0.12 5.65
C ILE A 39 -10.84 -1.06 5.21
N SER A 40 -12.15 -0.85 5.10
CA SER A 40 -13.10 -1.88 4.63
C SER A 40 -12.88 -2.22 3.16
N LEU A 41 -12.62 -1.22 2.31
CA LEU A 41 -12.25 -1.42 0.91
C LEU A 41 -10.95 -2.22 0.76
N ILE A 42 -9.93 -1.90 1.58
CA ILE A 42 -8.67 -2.66 1.61
C ILE A 42 -8.91 -4.12 1.98
N LYS A 43 -9.76 -4.40 2.97
CA LYS A 43 -10.12 -5.78 3.35
C LYS A 43 -10.82 -6.52 2.21
N ILE A 44 -11.81 -5.89 1.57
CA ILE A 44 -12.51 -6.48 0.41
C ILE A 44 -11.54 -6.80 -0.72
N ILE A 45 -10.57 -5.90 -0.99
CA ILE A 45 -9.52 -6.13 -1.99
C ILE A 45 -8.62 -7.30 -1.58
N GLN A 46 -8.19 -7.39 -0.33
CA GLN A 46 -7.38 -8.52 0.17
C GLN A 46 -8.12 -9.86 0.06
N ASP A 47 -9.39 -9.89 0.46
CA ASP A 47 -10.20 -11.10 0.41
C ASP A 47 -10.45 -11.52 -1.05
N SER A 48 -10.75 -10.56 -1.93
CA SER A 48 -10.96 -10.81 -3.37
C SER A 48 -9.69 -11.26 -4.10
N ILE A 49 -8.52 -10.74 -3.73
CA ILE A 49 -7.23 -11.18 -4.30
C ILE A 49 -6.93 -12.62 -3.85
N SER A 50 -7.18 -12.96 -2.59
CA SER A 50 -6.94 -14.32 -2.07
C SER A 50 -7.75 -15.38 -2.83
N ASP A 51 -9.02 -15.10 -3.13
CA ASP A 51 -9.89 -16.04 -3.84
C ASP A 51 -9.64 -16.07 -5.36
N ALA A 52 -9.33 -14.94 -5.99
CA ALA A 52 -9.11 -14.87 -7.45
C ALA A 52 -7.77 -15.48 -7.92
N VAL A 53 -6.76 -15.56 -7.04
CA VAL A 53 -5.43 -16.13 -7.36
C VAL A 53 -5.49 -17.65 -7.59
N VAL A 54 -6.49 -18.35 -7.04
CA VAL A 54 -6.58 -19.81 -7.14
C VAL A 54 -7.15 -20.27 -8.49
N ASP A 55 -8.08 -19.53 -9.09
CA ASP A 55 -8.82 -19.99 -10.28
C ASP A 55 -8.39 -19.36 -11.62
N LYS A 56 -7.62 -18.26 -11.64
CA LYS A 56 -7.30 -17.51 -12.88
C LYS A 56 -5.83 -17.48 -13.31
N THR A 57 -5.04 -18.48 -12.95
CA THR A 57 -3.62 -18.51 -13.36
C THR A 57 -3.43 -18.66 -14.87
N SER A 58 -4.27 -19.43 -15.57
CA SER A 58 -4.11 -19.69 -17.03
C SER A 58 -4.53 -18.52 -17.92
N GLU A 59 -5.56 -17.77 -17.55
CA GLU A 59 -6.07 -16.63 -18.34
C GLU A 59 -5.14 -15.41 -18.19
N VAL A 60 -4.58 -15.20 -16.99
CA VAL A 60 -3.57 -14.17 -16.73
C VAL A 60 -2.27 -14.48 -17.46
N LEU A 61 -1.82 -15.74 -17.51
CA LEU A 61 -0.62 -16.13 -18.26
C LEU A 61 -0.75 -15.84 -19.76
N SER A 62 -1.92 -16.14 -20.35
CA SER A 62 -2.18 -15.90 -21.77
C SER A 62 -2.21 -14.40 -22.10
N ASN A 63 -2.87 -13.60 -21.26
CA ASN A 63 -2.91 -12.14 -21.42
C ASN A 63 -1.55 -11.47 -21.21
N LEU A 64 -0.72 -11.96 -20.28
CA LEU A 64 0.66 -11.49 -20.11
C LEU A 64 1.53 -11.80 -21.34
N GLY A 65 1.33 -12.97 -21.98
CA GLY A 65 1.99 -13.30 -23.24
C GLY A 65 1.67 -12.33 -24.38
N LEU A 66 0.41 -11.91 -24.49
CA LEU A 66 -0.02 -10.93 -25.50
C LEU A 66 0.48 -9.50 -25.20
N ILE A 67 0.60 -9.13 -23.93
CA ILE A 67 1.18 -7.85 -23.50
C ILE A 67 2.68 -7.82 -23.83
N SER A 68 3.42 -8.90 -23.55
CA SER A 68 4.85 -9.01 -23.87
C SER A 68 5.13 -8.86 -25.38
N ALA A 69 4.24 -9.38 -26.24
CA ALA A 69 4.36 -9.24 -27.69
C ALA A 69 4.16 -7.79 -28.18
N LYS A 70 3.49 -6.94 -27.40
CA LYS A 70 3.24 -5.51 -27.71
C LYS A 70 4.37 -4.58 -27.24
N PHE A 71 5.21 -5.03 -26.31
CA PHE A 71 6.34 -4.27 -25.81
C PHE A 71 7.64 -4.71 -26.50
N THR A 72 8.02 -4.02 -27.58
CA THR A 72 9.31 -4.21 -28.28
C THR A 72 10.51 -3.58 -27.53
N ASN A 73 10.31 -3.04 -26.32
CA ASN A 73 11.35 -2.33 -25.58
C ASN A 73 11.86 -3.15 -24.39
N ASP A 74 13.16 -3.46 -24.40
CA ASP A 74 13.87 -4.23 -23.37
C ASP A 74 13.62 -3.70 -21.94
N ARG A 75 13.46 -2.38 -21.77
CA ARG A 75 13.23 -1.78 -20.44
C ARG A 75 11.85 -2.11 -19.88
N ALA A 76 10.83 -2.21 -20.74
CA ALA A 76 9.49 -2.57 -20.31
C ALA A 76 9.46 -4.03 -19.85
N MET A 77 10.11 -4.93 -20.59
CA MET A 77 10.22 -6.33 -20.21
C MET A 77 11.02 -6.53 -18.92
N MET A 78 12.10 -5.78 -18.70
CA MET A 78 12.83 -5.80 -17.42
C MET A 78 11.95 -5.38 -16.24
N LEU A 79 11.12 -4.35 -16.40
CA LEU A 79 10.19 -3.91 -15.36
C LEU A 79 9.13 -4.98 -15.08
N PHE A 80 8.54 -5.56 -16.13
CA PHE A 80 7.54 -6.63 -15.98
C PHE A 80 8.11 -7.86 -15.28
N ASN A 81 9.33 -8.29 -15.65
CA ASN A 81 9.99 -9.41 -14.99
C ASN A 81 10.30 -9.10 -13.52
N ALA A 82 10.81 -7.90 -13.22
CA ALA A 82 11.08 -7.49 -11.85
C ALA A 82 9.80 -7.44 -10.99
N LEU A 83 8.67 -6.99 -11.56
CA LEU A 83 7.37 -7.01 -10.89
C LEU A 83 6.87 -8.45 -10.67
N GLY A 84 6.98 -9.31 -11.68
CA GLY A 84 6.60 -10.73 -11.56
C GLY A 84 7.42 -11.46 -10.48
N ASP A 85 8.73 -11.26 -10.48
CA ASP A 85 9.63 -11.82 -9.45
C ASP A 85 9.31 -11.30 -8.05
N ALA A 86 8.97 -10.01 -7.92
CA ALA A 86 8.57 -9.42 -6.65
C ALA A 86 7.29 -10.06 -6.11
N ILE A 87 6.28 -10.26 -6.97
CA ILE A 87 5.01 -10.91 -6.60
C ILE A 87 5.25 -12.35 -6.15
N CYS A 88 6.06 -13.11 -6.89
CA CYS A 88 6.40 -14.50 -6.54
C CYS A 88 7.17 -14.63 -5.22
N ARG A 89 7.96 -13.62 -4.85
CA ARG A 89 8.77 -13.59 -3.62
C ARG A 89 8.04 -12.98 -2.42
N CYS A 90 6.90 -12.31 -2.64
CA CYS A 90 6.05 -11.86 -1.55
C CYS A 90 5.49 -13.08 -0.80
N LYS A 91 5.56 -13.04 0.53
CA LYS A 91 4.90 -14.05 1.38
C LYS A 91 3.39 -14.01 1.08
N LYS A 92 2.74 -15.18 1.04
CA LYS A 92 1.30 -15.35 0.80
C LYS A 92 0.43 -14.47 1.71
N GLU A 93 0.90 -14.19 2.92
CA GLU A 93 0.24 -13.31 3.88
C GLU A 93 1.21 -12.19 4.28
N PRO A 94 1.07 -10.98 3.71
CA PRO A 94 1.87 -9.83 4.12
C PRO A 94 1.51 -9.43 5.55
N GLU A 95 2.53 -9.21 6.39
CA GLU A 95 2.33 -8.74 7.76
C GLU A 95 1.65 -7.36 7.73
N PRO A 96 0.57 -7.15 8.51
CA PRO A 96 -0.15 -5.89 8.50
C PRO A 96 0.76 -4.76 8.99
N VAL A 97 0.99 -3.77 8.13
CA VAL A 97 1.77 -2.57 8.47
C VAL A 97 0.87 -1.52 9.11
N GLY A 98 1.20 -1.10 10.33
CA GLY A 98 0.55 0.05 10.97
C GLY A 98 0.93 1.38 10.32
N LEU A 99 0.27 2.49 10.70
CA LEU A 99 0.51 3.83 10.13
C LEU A 99 1.99 4.27 10.21
N ILE A 100 2.65 3.99 11.35
CA ILE A 100 4.08 4.28 11.53
C ILE A 100 4.93 3.37 10.64
N GLY A 101 4.54 2.10 10.50
CA GLY A 101 5.19 1.14 9.62
C GLY A 101 5.14 1.62 8.17
N LEU A 102 3.97 2.06 7.70
CA LEU A 102 3.79 2.61 6.35
C LEU A 102 4.68 3.85 6.10
N ILE A 103 4.66 4.83 7.01
CA ILE A 103 5.51 6.03 6.90
C ILE A 103 7.00 5.64 6.88
N LYS A 104 7.38 4.67 7.70
CA LYS A 104 8.75 4.15 7.74
C LYS A 104 9.11 3.48 6.41
N SER A 105 8.24 2.64 5.86
CA SER A 105 8.43 1.99 4.57
C SER A 105 8.56 2.99 3.41
N LEU A 106 7.76 4.07 3.41
CA LEU A 106 7.91 5.14 2.42
C LEU A 106 9.26 5.88 2.50
N ARG A 107 9.97 5.78 3.62
CA ARG A 107 11.31 6.34 3.82
C ARG A 107 12.43 5.36 3.48
N GLU A 108 12.12 4.10 3.19
CA GLU A 108 13.11 3.10 2.79
C GLU A 108 13.63 3.41 1.38
N LYS A 109 14.94 3.25 1.17
CA LYS A 109 15.61 3.65 -0.07
C LYS A 109 15.07 2.86 -1.27
N GLU A 110 14.73 1.60 -1.05
CA GLU A 110 14.17 0.67 -2.03
C GLU A 110 12.79 1.17 -2.49
N VAL A 111 11.91 1.50 -1.55
CA VAL A 111 10.55 2.01 -1.83
C VAL A 111 10.62 3.36 -2.53
N GLN A 112 11.51 4.27 -2.08
CA GLN A 112 11.70 5.58 -2.71
C GLN A 112 12.19 5.46 -4.16
N LYS A 113 13.11 4.54 -4.46
CA LYS A 113 13.57 4.29 -5.83
C LYS A 113 12.43 3.84 -6.73
N THR A 114 11.62 2.91 -6.26
CA THR A 114 10.46 2.40 -7.01
C THR A 114 9.41 3.49 -7.22
N LEU A 115 9.06 4.25 -6.18
CA LEU A 115 8.16 5.40 -6.30
C LEU A 115 8.69 6.46 -7.28
N GLY A 116 9.98 6.76 -7.22
CA GLY A 116 10.62 7.69 -8.16
C GLY A 116 10.52 7.21 -9.61
N MET A 117 10.69 5.90 -9.85
CA MET A 117 10.47 5.32 -11.18
C MET A 117 9.02 5.46 -11.63
N LEU A 118 8.05 5.14 -10.77
CA LEU A 118 6.62 5.28 -11.09
C LEU A 118 6.23 6.72 -11.41
N ILE A 119 6.73 7.70 -10.65
CA ILE A 119 6.50 9.13 -10.90
C ILE A 119 7.10 9.55 -12.25
N ASN A 120 8.30 9.06 -12.60
CA ASN A 120 8.91 9.36 -13.89
C ASN A 120 8.09 8.77 -15.05
N ILE A 121 7.59 7.54 -14.92
CA ILE A 121 6.70 6.93 -15.92
C ILE A 121 5.43 7.78 -16.06
N ALA A 122 4.79 8.15 -14.95
CA ALA A 122 3.58 8.99 -14.97
C ALA A 122 3.83 10.35 -15.63
N ARG A 123 5.00 10.96 -15.37
CA ARG A 123 5.40 12.23 -15.99
C ARG A 123 5.60 12.10 -17.50
N GLU A 124 6.22 11.03 -17.98
CA GLU A 124 6.39 10.81 -19.42
C GLU A 124 5.06 10.47 -20.12
N LEU A 125 4.17 9.73 -19.45
CA LEU A 125 2.82 9.48 -19.96
C LEU A 125 2.04 10.78 -20.08
N GLY A 126 2.04 11.62 -19.04
CA GLY A 126 1.36 12.92 -19.04
C GLY A 126 1.90 13.93 -20.07
N LYS A 127 3.04 13.67 -20.72
CA LYS A 127 3.52 14.47 -21.86
C LYS A 127 2.91 14.03 -23.20
N GLN A 128 2.34 12.83 -23.25
CA GLN A 128 1.81 12.20 -24.48
C GLN A 128 0.28 12.23 -24.57
N ILE A 129 -0.40 12.67 -23.52
CA ILE A 129 -1.85 12.89 -23.41
C ILE A 129 -2.10 14.34 -23.08
#